data_AF-A0A3B5MES4-F1
#
_entry.id   AF-A0A3B5MES4-F1
#
_cell.length_a   1.000
_cell.length_b   1.000
_cell.length_c   1.000
_cell.angle_alpha   90.00
_cell.angle_beta   90.00
_cell.angle_gamma   90.00
#
_symmetry.space_group_name_H-M   'P 1'
#
loop_
_entity.id
_entity.type
_entity.pdbx_description
1 polymer ?
#
loop_
_entity_poly.entity_id
_entity_poly.type
_entity_poly.pdbx_seq_one_letter_code
_entity_poly.pdbx_strand_id
1 'polypeptide(L)'
;MAGKGRGVGAFTFNIEALGIGRGSMPEARVGPSPLYPNTDFKPVPLKVGEDEDYMLALKQEMRGVMQRLPHNIKARSSRAGEERSGPLES
;
A
#
# COMPACT_ATOMS: atom_id res chain seq x y z
N MET A 1 39.76 -10.36 32.48
CA MET A 1 40.13 -10.71 31.09
C MET A 1 39.73 -9.56 30.18
N ALA A 2 40.72 -8.81 29.67
CA ALA A 2 40.52 -7.58 28.91
C ALA A 2 40.22 -7.88 27.43
N GLY A 3 39.00 -7.58 26.99
CA GLY A 3 38.60 -7.62 25.59
C GLY A 3 39.06 -6.37 24.85
N LYS A 4 40.25 -6.42 24.27
CA LYS A 4 40.86 -5.39 23.42
C LYS A 4 40.13 -5.32 22.06
N GLY A 5 39.04 -4.54 21.98
CA GLY A 5 38.33 -4.26 20.73
C GLY A 5 39.11 -3.31 19.83
N ARG A 6 39.50 -3.79 18.64
CA ARG A 6 40.32 -3.09 17.64
C ARG A 6 39.53 -1.93 17.01
N GLY A 7 40.22 -0.83 16.72
CA GLY A 7 39.64 0.44 16.29
C GLY A 7 38.70 0.36 15.09
N VAL A 8 37.75 1.29 15.05
CA VAL A 8 36.91 1.60 13.89
C VAL A 8 37.82 1.69 12.66
N GLY A 9 37.57 0.86 11.64
CA GLY A 9 38.34 0.87 10.40
C GLY A 9 38.38 2.27 9.80
N ALA A 10 39.56 2.73 9.39
CA ALA A 10 39.71 4.04 8.76
C ALA A 10 38.94 4.06 7.43
N PHE A 11 38.15 5.11 7.21
CA PHE A 11 37.45 5.33 5.95
C PHE A 11 38.42 5.88 4.91
N THR A 12 38.15 5.62 3.62
CA THR A 12 38.94 6.17 2.50
C THR A 12 38.75 7.68 2.29
N PHE A 13 37.81 8.29 3.03
CA PHE A 13 37.50 9.72 3.01
C PHE A 13 37.64 10.32 4.41
N ASN A 14 37.83 11.65 4.47
CA ASN A 14 37.96 12.37 5.73
C ASN A 14 36.59 12.54 6.41
N ILE A 15 36.42 11.88 7.56
CA ILE A 15 35.19 11.89 8.36
C ILE A 15 35.01 13.23 9.10
N GLU A 16 36.11 13.88 9.48
CA GLU A 16 36.07 15.16 10.19
C GLU A 16 35.56 16.29 9.28
N ALA A 17 35.84 16.21 7.98
CA ALA A 17 35.29 17.12 6.98
C ALA A 17 33.77 16.99 6.81
N LEU A 18 33.18 15.87 7.24
CA LEU A 18 31.74 15.65 7.29
C LEU A 18 31.13 16.12 8.63
N GLY A 19 31.94 16.65 9.54
CA GLY A 19 31.50 17.10 10.87
C GLY A 19 31.30 15.96 11.88
N ILE A 20 31.72 14.74 11.56
CA ILE A 20 31.64 13.59 12.47
C ILE A 20 32.95 13.52 13.26
N GLY A 21 32.88 13.85 14.55
CA GLY A 21 34.01 13.82 15.46
C GLY A 21 34.29 12.44 16.05
N ARG A 22 35.39 12.33 16.80
CA ARG A 22 35.69 11.11 17.58
C ARG A 22 34.61 10.90 18.64
N GLY A 23 33.99 9.73 18.63
CA GLY A 23 32.93 9.37 19.57
C GLY A 23 31.51 9.83 19.18
N SER A 24 31.34 10.52 18.04
CA SER A 24 30.02 10.93 17.53
C SER A 24 29.55 10.06 16.35
N MET A 25 30.11 8.84 16.21
CA MET A 25 29.70 7.93 15.15
C MET A 25 28.25 7.48 15.41
N PRO A 26 27.34 7.59 14.43
CA PRO A 26 25.98 7.10 14.60
C PRO A 26 25.97 5.61 14.91
N GLU A 27 24.96 5.19 15.66
CA GLU A 27 24.78 3.79 16.01
C GLU A 27 24.56 2.94 14.74
N ALA A 28 25.26 1.80 14.68
CA ALA A 28 25.06 0.84 13.61
C ALA A 28 23.71 0.16 13.78
N ARG A 29 22.80 0.34 12.80
CA ARG A 29 21.49 -0.31 12.82
C ARG A 29 21.63 -1.83 12.66
N VAL A 30 20.85 -2.58 13.44
CA VAL A 30 20.89 -4.07 13.49
C VAL A 30 19.97 -4.74 12.44
N GLY A 31 19.21 -3.97 11.65
CA GLY A 31 18.35 -4.51 10.61
C GLY A 31 17.66 -3.45 9.74
N PRO A 32 16.94 -3.87 8.68
CA PRO A 32 16.18 -2.95 7.83
C PRO A 32 15.05 -2.29 8.61
N SER A 33 14.64 -1.10 8.20
CA SER A 33 13.48 -0.43 8.78
C SER A 33 12.19 -1.18 8.44
N PRO A 34 11.18 -1.17 9.32
CA PRO A 34 9.89 -1.79 9.03
C PRO A 34 9.26 -1.21 7.77
N LEU A 35 8.52 -2.04 7.02
CA LEU A 35 7.77 -1.60 5.83
C LEU A 35 6.71 -0.55 6.17
N TYR A 36 6.11 -0.66 7.35
CA TYR A 36 5.11 0.26 7.86
C TYR A 36 5.62 0.91 9.15
N PRO A 37 6.17 2.13 9.09
CA PRO A 37 6.57 2.86 10.29
C PRO A 37 5.33 3.28 11.10
N ASN A 38 5.51 3.45 12.41
CA ASN A 38 4.47 4.01 13.26
C ASN A 38 4.23 5.48 12.89
N THR A 39 2.96 5.87 12.77
CA THR A 39 2.55 7.26 12.55
C THR A 39 2.13 7.88 13.87
N ASP A 40 2.53 9.14 14.09
CA ASP A 40 2.16 9.87 15.32
C ASP A 40 0.66 10.16 15.41
N PHE A 41 0.01 10.31 14.25
CA PHE A 41 -1.41 10.65 14.14
C PHE A 41 -2.21 9.54 13.47
N LYS A 42 -3.45 9.38 13.93
CA LYS A 42 -4.44 8.47 13.35
C LYS A 42 -5.47 9.28 12.57
N PRO A 43 -6.09 8.69 11.52
CA PRO A 43 -7.17 9.35 10.80
C PRO A 43 -8.34 9.64 11.73
N VAL A 44 -9.08 10.72 11.42
CA VAL A 44 -10.28 11.10 12.15
C VAL A 44 -11.38 10.05 11.93
N PRO A 45 -12.19 9.72 12.96
CA PRO A 45 -13.34 8.85 12.79
C PRO A 45 -14.31 9.34 11.70
N LEU A 46 -15.02 8.40 11.07
CA LEU A 46 -16.06 8.75 10.11
C LEU A 46 -17.21 9.51 10.79
N LYS A 47 -17.87 10.38 10.03
CA LYS A 47 -19.09 11.04 10.48
C LYS A 47 -20.21 10.01 10.64
N VAL A 48 -21.04 10.20 11.65
CA VAL A 48 -22.16 9.32 12.00
C VAL A 48 -23.45 10.13 11.96
N GLY A 49 -24.54 9.52 11.52
CA GLY A 49 -25.86 10.12 11.48
C GLY A 49 -26.71 9.56 10.34
N GLU A 50 -28.02 9.74 10.45
CA GLU A 50 -28.98 9.19 9.48
C GLU A 50 -28.72 9.69 8.05
N ASP A 51 -28.33 10.96 7.89
CA ASP A 51 -28.00 11.54 6.59
C ASP A 51 -26.78 10.87 5.94
N GLU A 52 -25.73 10.60 6.72
CA GLU A 52 -24.51 9.96 6.23
C GLU A 52 -24.78 8.48 5.88
N ASP A 53 -25.58 7.80 6.71
CA ASP A 53 -26.00 6.42 6.48
C ASP A 53 -26.90 6.28 5.25
N TYR A 54 -27.83 7.23 5.05
CA TYR A 54 -28.68 7.30 3.87
C TYR A 54 -27.85 7.47 2.60
N MET A 55 -26.92 8.43 2.59
CA MET A 55 -26.05 8.66 1.44
C MET A 55 -25.14 7.45 1.15
N LEU A 56 -24.69 6.74 2.19
CA LEU A 56 -23.93 5.50 2.04
C LEU A 56 -24.78 4.40 1.40
N ALA A 57 -26.01 4.20 1.85
CA ALA A 57 -26.94 3.22 1.27
C ALA A 57 -27.24 3.55 -0.20
N LEU A 58 -27.57 4.81 -0.49
CA LEU A 58 -27.86 5.27 -1.85
C LEU A 58 -26.67 5.02 -2.79
N LYS A 59 -25.46 5.34 -2.36
CA LYS A 59 -24.23 5.06 -3.15
C LYS A 59 -24.10 3.57 -3.49
N GLN A 60 -24.41 2.68 -2.55
CA GLN A 60 -24.32 1.23 -2.77
C GLN A 60 -25.37 0.76 -3.78
N GLU A 61 -26.61 1.22 -3.65
CA GLU A 61 -27.68 0.91 -4.60
C GLU A 61 -27.36 1.40 -6.02
N MET A 62 -26.87 2.64 -6.15
CA MET A 62 -26.46 3.21 -7.42
C MET A 62 -25.41 2.36 -8.11
N ARG A 63 -24.44 1.80 -7.38
CA ARG A 63 -23.44 0.89 -7.94
C ARG A 63 -24.09 -0.34 -8.59
N GLY A 64 -25.08 -0.95 -7.92
CA GLY A 64 -25.80 -2.11 -8.43
C GLY A 64 -26.67 -1.78 -9.65
N VAL A 65 -27.40 -0.65 -9.57
CA VAL A 65 -28.26 -0.18 -10.67
C VAL A 65 -27.44 0.17 -11.90
N MET A 66 -26.37 0.95 -11.73
CA MET A 66 -25.51 1.37 -12.84
C MET A 66 -24.90 0.18 -13.59
N GLN A 67 -24.60 -0.92 -12.90
CA GLN A 67 -24.07 -2.10 -13.56
C GLN A 67 -25.06 -2.79 -14.52
N ARG A 68 -26.36 -2.55 -14.36
CA ARG A 68 -27.44 -3.15 -15.17
C ARG A 68 -27.96 -2.21 -16.26
N LEU A 69 -27.59 -0.92 -16.20
CA LEU A 69 -28.00 0.03 -17.21
C LEU A 69 -27.33 -0.27 -18.57
N PRO A 70 -28.00 0.01 -19.70
CA PRO A 70 -27.44 -0.17 -21.04
C PRO A 70 -26.13 0.60 -21.27
N HIS A 71 -25.90 1.65 -20.50
CA HIS A 71 -24.70 2.49 -20.53
C HIS A 71 -23.46 1.79 -19.92
N ASN A 72 -23.63 0.65 -19.24
CA ASN A 72 -22.52 -0.14 -18.72
C ASN A 72 -21.91 -1.04 -19.80
N ILE A 73 -21.21 -0.42 -20.74
CA ILE A 73 -20.56 -1.12 -21.85
C ILE A 73 -19.48 -2.06 -21.30
N LYS A 74 -19.68 -3.37 -21.50
CA LYS A 74 -18.71 -4.39 -21.08
C LYS A 74 -17.54 -4.44 -22.06
N ALA A 75 -16.35 -4.71 -21.54
CA ALA A 75 -15.22 -5.07 -22.39
C ALA A 75 -15.58 -6.31 -23.22
N ARG A 76 -15.30 -6.27 -24.53
CA ARG A 76 -15.47 -7.43 -25.40
C ARG A 76 -14.53 -8.54 -24.93
N SER A 77 -15.07 -9.69 -24.56
CA SER A 77 -14.25 -10.87 -24.25
C SER A 77 -13.61 -11.38 -25.54
N SER A 78 -12.29 -11.44 -25.61
CA SER A 78 -11.55 -12.06 -26.72
C SER A 78 -11.59 -13.59 -26.60
N ARG A 79 -12.76 -14.20 -26.79
CA ARG A 79 -12.93 -15.61 -27.16
C ARG A 79 -14.22 -15.74 -27.99
N ALA A 80 -14.10 -15.40 -29.27
CA ALA A 80 -14.92 -16.06 -30.27
C ALA A 80 -14.29 -17.43 -30.49
N GLY A 81 -14.94 -18.48 -29.98
CA GLY A 81 -14.45 -19.84 -30.06
C GLY A 81 -15.62 -20.79 -29.86
N GLU A 82 -16.16 -21.24 -31.00
CA GLU A 82 -17.15 -22.30 -31.20
C GLU A 82 -18.61 -22.02 -30.86
N GLU A 83 -19.39 -21.78 -31.93
CA GLU A 83 -20.83 -21.97 -31.97
C GLU A 83 -21.17 -23.40 -31.53
N ARG A 84 -21.69 -23.58 -30.32
CA ARG A 84 -22.53 -24.74 -30.01
C ARG A 84 -23.95 -24.38 -30.37
N SER A 85 -24.43 -24.94 -31.48
CA SER A 85 -25.85 -24.99 -31.80
C SER A 85 -26.62 -25.56 -30.60
N GLY A 86 -27.55 -24.77 -30.06
CA GLY A 86 -28.51 -25.26 -29.07
C GLY A 86 -29.41 -26.34 -29.71
N PRO A 87 -29.86 -27.36 -28.95
CA PRO A 87 -30.67 -28.42 -29.50
C PRO A 87 -32.01 -27.86 -30.02
N LEU A 88 -32.36 -28.27 -31.24
CA LEU A 88 -33.69 -28.08 -31.80
C LEU A 88 -34.66 -28.94 -30.99
N GLU A 89 -35.46 -28.32 -30.13
CA GLU A 89 -36.65 -28.99 -29.59
C GLU A 89 -37.70 -29.09 -30.71
N SER A 90 -38.16 -30.32 -30.94
CA SER A 90 -39.15 -30.75 -31.94
C SER A 90 -40.58 -30.48 -31.53
#